data_AF-A0A1G9FWL7-F1
#
_entry.id   AF-A0A1G9FWL7-F1
#
_cell.length_a   1.000
_cell.length_b   1.000
_cell.length_c   1.000
_cell.angle_alpha   90.00
_cell.angle_beta   90.00
_cell.angle_gamma   90.00
#
_symmetry.space_group_name_H-M   'P 1'
#
loop_
_entity.id
_entity.type
_entity.pdbx_description
1 polymer ?
#
loop_
_entity_poly.entity_id
_entity_poly.type
_entity_poly.pdbx_seq_one_letter_code
_entity_poly.pdbx_strand_id
1 'polypeptide(L)'
;MATIPLQLAQRRLDSGSVVSYPDNSPVGAAMQGFGDELAAVAERFRQQKQQQDAFDAEVIGRELNGQIAQAEKEAIQNAPADGRGLHDAMYGQARNGVVKPGLFDKIFDSTVPKMPESERASFIRQKEAMRLAGSARMAAQQYARRQDYEQAEWSKAQAAELDAIAQSDPDDSATFEAIRRSGFDFIAKMGSPVARQLAETGWRSNTAKALAQAMLAKDPRRAAEMLGTAPAAQAGDGETTGADGTDLSAENPNGPASGDDRLADLTPDDRVALARLAGVSMTQN
;
A
#
# COMPACT_ATOMS: atom_id res chain seq x y z
N MET A 1 64.32 -26.67 12.69
CA MET A 1 64.00 -25.65 11.68
C MET A 1 64.89 -25.89 10.46
N ALA A 2 64.29 -26.20 9.31
CA ALA A 2 64.90 -26.06 7.99
C ALA A 2 63.78 -26.04 6.94
N THR A 3 63.76 -24.96 6.19
CA THR A 3 62.85 -24.51 5.12
C THR A 3 62.87 -25.43 3.89
N ILE A 4 61.74 -25.58 3.19
CA ILE A 4 61.77 -25.73 1.72
C ILE A 4 60.67 -24.82 1.11
N PRO A 5 61.05 -23.86 0.24
CA PRO A 5 60.16 -22.85 -0.31
C PRO A 5 59.31 -23.36 -1.50
N LEU A 6 58.14 -22.76 -1.65
CA LEU A 6 57.29 -22.83 -2.85
C LEU A 6 58.05 -22.31 -4.08
N GLN A 7 58.58 -23.22 -4.89
CA GLN A 7 58.90 -22.93 -6.28
C GLN A 7 57.93 -23.72 -7.16
N LEU A 8 56.88 -23.03 -7.61
CA LEU A 8 56.14 -23.37 -8.82
C LEU A 8 57.12 -23.33 -10.00
N ALA A 9 57.84 -24.43 -10.19
CA ALA A 9 58.54 -24.69 -11.43
C ALA A 9 57.48 -24.99 -12.49
N GLN A 10 57.22 -23.98 -13.30
CA GLN A 10 56.54 -24.05 -14.59
C GLN A 10 57.40 -24.91 -15.52
N ARG A 11 57.42 -26.23 -15.28
CA ARG A 11 58.08 -27.19 -16.15
C ARG A 11 57.16 -27.39 -17.34
N ARG A 12 57.49 -26.69 -18.43
CA ARG A 12 57.02 -27.02 -19.77
C ARG A 12 57.11 -28.54 -19.93
N LEU A 13 56.00 -29.17 -20.29
CA LEU A 13 56.02 -30.56 -20.74
C LEU A 13 57.00 -30.63 -21.91
N ASP A 14 58.14 -31.26 -21.66
CA ASP A 14 59.02 -31.74 -22.70
C ASP A 14 58.26 -32.86 -23.41
N SER A 15 57.84 -32.61 -24.66
CA SER A 15 57.05 -33.53 -25.48
C SER A 15 57.92 -34.66 -26.06
N GLY A 16 58.78 -35.25 -25.23
CA GLY A 16 59.65 -36.35 -25.57
C GLY A 16 59.03 -37.67 -25.14
N SER A 17 58.53 -38.44 -26.12
CA SER A 17 57.92 -39.77 -25.98
C SER A 17 56.48 -39.78 -25.46
N VAL A 18 55.53 -39.41 -26.32
CA VAL A 18 54.20 -40.02 -26.26
C VAL A 18 54.39 -41.48 -26.65
N VAL A 19 54.12 -42.41 -25.73
CA VAL A 19 54.03 -43.84 -26.05
C VAL A 19 52.86 -43.98 -27.02
N SER A 20 53.18 -44.05 -28.31
CA SER A 20 52.21 -44.29 -29.38
C SER A 20 51.87 -45.77 -29.34
N TYR A 21 50.76 -46.10 -28.66
CA TYR A 21 50.19 -47.43 -28.76
C TYR A 21 49.59 -47.62 -30.16
N PRO A 22 49.87 -48.73 -30.85
CA PRO A 22 49.27 -49.00 -32.16
C PRO A 22 47.73 -49.04 -32.04
N ASP A 23 47.03 -48.62 -33.09
CA ASP A 23 45.58 -48.34 -33.15
C ASP A 23 44.64 -49.49 -32.69
N ASN A 24 45.19 -50.68 -32.40
CA ASN A 24 44.45 -51.87 -31.94
C ASN A 24 45.09 -52.55 -30.70
N SER A 25 45.88 -51.81 -29.91
CA SER A 25 46.48 -52.36 -28.69
C SER A 25 45.40 -52.53 -27.60
N PRO A 26 45.24 -53.73 -27.02
CA PRO A 26 44.34 -53.94 -25.88
C PRO A 26 44.70 -53.05 -24.68
N VAL A 27 45.96 -52.62 -24.57
CA VAL A 27 46.41 -51.66 -23.54
C VAL A 27 45.92 -50.23 -23.85
N GLY A 28 45.91 -49.83 -25.13
CA GLY A 28 45.38 -48.52 -25.55
C GLY A 28 43.86 -48.41 -25.38
N ALA A 29 43.13 -49.48 -25.72
CA ALA A 29 41.69 -49.56 -25.50
C ALA A 29 41.32 -49.56 -24.00
N ALA A 30 42.07 -50.28 -23.16
CA ALA A 30 41.88 -50.25 -21.71
C ALA A 30 42.20 -48.87 -21.10
N MET A 31 43.23 -48.18 -21.61
CA MET A 31 43.55 -46.82 -21.18
C MET A 31 42.50 -45.77 -21.61
N GLN A 32 41.90 -45.91 -22.79
CA GLN A 32 40.76 -45.08 -23.20
C GLN A 32 39.53 -45.34 -22.33
N GLY A 33 39.17 -46.59 -22.07
CA GLY A 33 38.06 -46.94 -21.19
C GLY A 33 38.22 -46.39 -19.77
N PHE A 34 39.44 -46.42 -19.22
CA PHE A 34 39.74 -45.79 -17.93
C PHE A 34 39.60 -44.25 -17.99
N GLY A 35 40.03 -43.62 -19.09
CA GLY A 35 39.84 -42.17 -19.31
C GLY A 35 38.37 -41.77 -19.41
N ASP A 36 37.56 -42.56 -20.09
CA ASP A 36 36.12 -42.34 -20.25
C ASP A 36 35.36 -42.53 -18.93
N GLU A 37 35.72 -43.53 -18.13
CA GLU A 37 35.16 -43.73 -16.79
C GLU A 37 35.52 -42.57 -15.85
N LEU A 38 36.77 -42.10 -15.88
CA LEU A 38 37.20 -40.97 -15.05
C LEU A 38 36.50 -39.65 -15.46
N ALA A 39 36.28 -39.45 -16.75
CA ALA A 39 35.51 -38.33 -17.28
C ALA A 39 34.03 -38.42 -16.87
N ALA A 40 33.42 -39.61 -16.91
CA ALA A 40 32.05 -39.84 -16.47
C ALA A 40 31.87 -39.57 -14.96
N VAL A 41 32.84 -39.97 -14.13
CA VAL A 41 32.85 -39.66 -12.69
C VAL A 41 32.99 -38.15 -12.47
N ALA A 42 33.87 -37.48 -13.20
CA ALA A 42 34.06 -36.03 -13.11
C ALA A 42 32.79 -35.25 -13.55
N GLU A 43 32.07 -35.73 -14.55
CA GLU A 43 30.79 -35.16 -14.99
C GLU A 43 29.70 -35.38 -13.93
N ARG A 44 29.57 -36.60 -13.39
CA ARG A 44 28.60 -36.90 -12.32
C ARG A 44 28.86 -36.06 -11.07
N PHE A 45 30.13 -35.86 -10.69
CA PHE A 45 30.50 -35.00 -9.58
C PHE A 45 30.14 -33.54 -9.85
N ARG A 46 30.37 -33.03 -11.07
CA ARG A 46 29.94 -31.69 -11.48
C ARG A 46 28.42 -31.52 -11.39
N GLN A 47 27.65 -32.49 -11.87
CA GLN A 47 26.19 -32.47 -11.78
C GLN A 47 25.70 -32.50 -10.34
N GLN A 48 26.28 -33.35 -9.49
CA GLN A 48 25.92 -33.41 -8.08
C GLN A 48 26.23 -32.09 -7.36
N LYS A 49 27.38 -31.47 -7.66
CA LYS A 49 27.73 -30.16 -7.12
C LYS A 49 26.77 -29.06 -7.57
N GLN A 50 26.40 -29.03 -8.86
CA GLN A 50 25.41 -28.07 -9.37
C GLN A 50 24.05 -28.23 -8.69
N GLN A 51 23.61 -29.46 -8.42
CA GLN A 51 22.37 -29.70 -7.69
C GLN A 51 22.43 -29.19 -6.24
N GLN A 52 23.56 -29.37 -5.56
CA GLN A 52 23.78 -28.83 -4.22
C GLN A 52 23.79 -27.30 -4.22
N ASP A 53 24.54 -26.69 -5.15
CA ASP A 53 24.60 -25.24 -5.28
C ASP A 53 23.20 -24.65 -5.56
N ALA A 54 22.41 -25.28 -6.44
CA ALA A 54 21.04 -24.83 -6.73
C ALA A 54 20.11 -24.96 -5.51
N PHE A 55 20.24 -26.04 -4.74
CA PHE A 55 19.47 -26.22 -3.51
C PHE A 55 19.83 -25.19 -2.44
N ASP A 56 21.13 -24.99 -2.21
CA ASP A 56 21.62 -24.00 -1.25
C ASP A 56 21.20 -22.58 -1.64
N ALA A 57 21.24 -22.26 -2.93
CA ALA A 57 20.75 -20.99 -3.46
C ALA A 57 19.26 -20.77 -3.19
N GLU A 58 18.43 -21.81 -3.32
CA GLU A 58 17.00 -21.75 -3.01
C GLU A 58 16.75 -21.53 -1.50
N VAL A 59 17.51 -22.21 -0.63
CA VAL A 59 17.43 -22.01 0.82
C VAL A 59 17.77 -20.56 1.18
N ILE A 60 18.88 -20.04 0.64
CA ILE A 60 19.31 -18.65 0.86
C ILE A 60 18.29 -17.66 0.30
N GLY A 61 17.73 -17.93 -0.89
CA GLY A 61 16.69 -17.10 -1.51
C GLY A 61 15.42 -17.02 -0.66
N ARG A 62 15.01 -18.13 -0.03
CA ARG A 62 13.88 -18.15 0.91
C ARG A 62 14.17 -17.36 2.17
N GLU A 63 15.37 -17.51 2.73
CA GLU A 63 15.79 -16.73 3.91
C GLU A 63 15.77 -15.23 3.60
N LEU A 64 16.32 -14.81 2.46
CA LEU A 64 16.28 -13.43 1.97
C LEU A 64 14.86 -12.89 1.89
N ASN A 65 13.95 -13.62 1.24
CA ASN A 65 12.56 -13.21 1.12
C ASN A 65 11.88 -13.06 2.48
N GLY A 66 12.18 -13.95 3.44
CA GLY A 66 11.73 -13.84 4.83
C GLY A 66 12.25 -12.59 5.53
N GLN A 67 13.54 -12.27 5.37
CA GLN A 67 14.15 -11.06 5.94
C GLN A 67 13.57 -9.78 5.33
N ILE A 68 13.35 -9.74 4.01
CA ILE A 68 12.71 -8.61 3.34
C ILE A 68 11.28 -8.42 3.87
N ALA A 69 10.49 -9.49 3.93
CA ALA A 69 9.10 -9.41 4.40
C ALA A 69 9.01 -8.93 5.86
N GLN A 70 9.91 -9.42 6.72
CA GLN A 70 9.99 -8.97 8.10
C GLN A 70 10.38 -7.49 8.20
N ALA A 71 11.38 -7.06 7.42
CA ALA A 71 11.81 -5.67 7.36
C ALA A 71 10.70 -4.73 6.83
N GLU A 72 9.97 -5.14 5.78
CA GLU A 72 8.79 -4.42 5.28
C GLU A 72 7.75 -4.27 6.41
N LYS A 73 7.45 -5.35 7.12
CA LYS A 73 6.48 -5.34 8.24
C LYS A 73 6.91 -4.41 9.37
N GLU A 74 8.16 -4.46 9.79
CA GLU A 74 8.70 -3.57 10.83
C GLU A 74 8.68 -2.11 10.39
N ALA A 75 9.00 -1.83 9.12
CA ALA A 75 8.90 -0.48 8.57
C ALA A 75 7.46 0.03 8.59
N ILE A 76 6.48 -0.80 8.22
CA ILE A 76 5.05 -0.47 8.29
C ILE A 76 4.61 -0.21 9.73
N GLN A 77 5.04 -1.04 10.69
CA GLN A 77 4.65 -0.89 12.10
C GLN A 77 5.20 0.39 12.73
N ASN A 78 6.42 0.79 12.38
CA ASN A 78 7.10 1.95 12.96
C ASN A 78 6.93 3.24 12.14
N ALA A 79 6.22 3.17 11.01
CA ALA A 79 6.02 4.33 10.16
C ALA A 79 5.11 5.38 10.82
N PRO A 80 5.30 6.67 10.49
CA PRO A 80 4.35 7.72 10.84
C PRO A 80 2.92 7.41 10.39
N ALA A 81 1.94 8.06 11.01
CA ALA A 81 0.53 7.90 10.69
C ALA A 81 0.20 8.23 9.22
N ASP A 82 0.89 9.23 8.64
CA ASP A 82 0.75 9.62 7.23
C ASP A 82 1.56 8.75 6.26
N GLY A 83 2.24 7.71 6.76
CA GLY A 83 3.03 6.76 5.99
C GLY A 83 4.31 7.35 5.36
N ARG A 84 4.67 8.60 5.67
CA ARG A 84 5.75 9.30 4.95
C ARG A 84 7.10 8.62 5.15
N GLY A 85 7.82 8.44 4.03
CA GLY A 85 9.19 7.92 4.01
C GLY A 85 9.28 6.40 4.14
N LEU A 86 8.15 5.69 4.16
CA LEU A 86 8.08 4.23 4.25
C LEU A 86 8.73 3.55 3.04
N HIS A 87 8.46 4.06 1.83
CA HIS A 87 9.13 3.60 0.62
C HIS A 87 10.65 3.88 0.66
N ASP A 88 11.02 5.13 0.93
CA ASP A 88 12.41 5.59 0.84
C ASP A 88 13.32 4.93 1.89
N ALA A 89 12.80 4.66 3.09
CA ALA A 89 13.54 3.95 4.12
C ALA A 89 13.79 2.48 3.73
N MET A 90 12.79 1.82 3.12
CA MET A 90 12.87 0.41 2.79
C MET A 90 13.68 0.16 1.52
N TYR A 91 13.40 0.88 0.43
CA TYR A 91 13.99 0.62 -0.89
C TYR A 91 14.98 1.68 -1.37
N GLY A 92 15.17 2.74 -0.58
CA GLY A 92 16.09 3.81 -0.91
C GLY A 92 15.48 4.83 -1.86
N GLN A 93 16.32 5.78 -2.25
CA GLN A 93 15.93 6.85 -3.17
C GLN A 93 17.04 7.07 -4.20
N ALA A 94 16.65 7.21 -5.46
CA ALA A 94 17.52 7.77 -6.50
C ALA A 94 16.99 9.16 -6.84
N ARG A 95 17.67 10.21 -6.37
CA ARG A 95 17.31 11.61 -6.69
C ARG A 95 18.53 12.33 -7.22
N ASN A 96 18.41 12.92 -8.41
CA ASN A 96 19.45 13.74 -9.03
C ASN A 96 20.82 13.03 -9.10
N GLY A 97 20.82 11.73 -9.40
CA GLY A 97 22.04 10.91 -9.49
C GLY A 97 22.62 10.44 -8.14
N VAL A 98 22.08 10.88 -7.00
CA VAL A 98 22.47 10.37 -5.68
C VAL A 98 21.56 9.20 -5.32
N VAL A 99 22.16 8.01 -5.24
CA VAL A 99 21.48 6.78 -4.79
C VAL A 99 21.72 6.64 -3.29
N LYS A 100 20.68 6.84 -2.50
CA LYS A 100 20.69 6.51 -1.07
C LYS A 100 20.18 5.08 -0.92
N PRO A 101 21.02 4.12 -0.49
CA PRO A 101 20.59 2.74 -0.33
C PRO A 101 19.55 2.60 0.79
N GLY A 102 18.54 1.77 0.52
CA GLY A 102 17.51 1.40 1.49
C GLY A 102 17.91 0.25 2.39
N LEU A 103 17.00 -0.18 3.27
CA LEU A 103 17.17 -1.40 4.06
C LEU A 103 17.25 -2.66 3.17
N PHE A 104 16.46 -2.71 2.09
CA PHE A 104 16.53 -3.77 1.07
C PHE A 104 17.95 -3.96 0.54
N ASP A 105 18.66 -2.86 0.24
CA ASP A 105 20.02 -2.95 -0.30
C ASP A 105 20.99 -3.58 0.68
N LYS A 106 20.88 -3.21 1.97
CA LYS A 106 21.70 -3.80 3.03
C LYS A 106 21.44 -5.30 3.17
N ILE A 107 20.17 -5.70 3.18
CA ILE A 107 19.78 -7.12 3.27
C ILE A 107 20.33 -7.86 2.04
N PHE A 108 20.08 -7.37 0.83
CA PHE A 108 20.51 -8.00 -0.41
C PHE A 108 22.04 -8.13 -0.49
N ASP A 109 22.77 -7.05 -0.23
CA ASP A 109 24.22 -7.02 -0.32
C ASP A 109 24.88 -7.93 0.74
N SER A 110 24.24 -8.10 1.92
CA SER A 110 24.69 -9.06 2.94
C SER A 110 24.46 -10.53 2.55
N THR A 111 23.53 -10.78 1.62
CA THR A 111 23.18 -12.13 1.13
C THR A 111 24.04 -12.56 -0.05
N VAL A 112 24.46 -11.63 -0.92
CA VAL A 112 25.35 -11.90 -2.06
C VAL A 112 26.56 -12.81 -1.71
N PRO A 113 27.35 -12.57 -0.64
CA PRO A 113 28.49 -13.42 -0.34
C PRO A 113 28.12 -14.83 0.13
N LYS A 114 26.89 -15.05 0.62
CA LYS A 114 26.40 -16.37 1.04
C LYS A 114 26.01 -17.24 -0.15
N MET A 115 25.66 -16.63 -1.29
CA MET A 115 25.23 -17.34 -2.48
C MET A 115 26.38 -18.18 -3.07
N PRO A 116 26.12 -19.44 -3.48
CA PRO A 116 27.07 -20.26 -4.21
C PRO A 116 27.62 -19.51 -5.43
N GLU A 117 28.91 -19.70 -5.72
CA GLU A 117 29.61 -18.92 -6.75
C GLU A 117 28.98 -19.09 -8.14
N SER A 118 28.51 -20.30 -8.45
CA SER A 118 27.79 -20.67 -9.67
C SER A 118 26.47 -19.90 -9.85
N GLU A 119 25.77 -19.60 -8.75
CA GLU A 119 24.47 -18.91 -8.74
C GLU A 119 24.56 -17.41 -8.48
N ARG A 120 25.69 -16.92 -7.96
CA ARG A 120 25.83 -15.52 -7.54
C ARG A 120 25.55 -14.51 -8.65
N ALA A 121 25.99 -14.80 -9.88
CA ALA A 121 25.78 -13.91 -11.02
C ALA A 121 24.32 -13.88 -11.50
N SER A 122 23.57 -14.98 -11.37
CA SER A 122 22.14 -15.02 -11.69
C SER A 122 21.36 -14.27 -10.61
N PHE A 123 21.71 -14.48 -9.34
CA PHE A 123 21.11 -13.83 -8.19
C PHE A 123 21.26 -12.30 -8.22
N ILE A 124 22.48 -11.77 -8.46
CA ILE A 124 22.71 -10.32 -8.53
C ILE A 124 21.84 -9.65 -9.61
N ARG A 125 21.62 -10.30 -10.76
CA ARG A 125 20.76 -9.75 -11.83
C ARG A 125 19.30 -9.62 -11.41
N GLN A 126 18.84 -10.42 -10.44
CA GLN A 126 17.47 -10.36 -9.94
C GLN A 126 17.23 -9.17 -8.99
N LYS A 127 18.28 -8.53 -8.48
CA LYS A 127 18.20 -7.43 -7.49
C LYS A 127 17.18 -6.37 -7.88
N GLU A 128 17.25 -5.87 -9.12
CA GLU A 128 16.41 -4.75 -9.54
C GLU A 128 14.94 -5.15 -9.71
N ALA A 129 14.67 -6.37 -10.19
CA ALA A 129 13.31 -6.88 -10.27
C ALA A 129 12.68 -7.05 -8.88
N MET A 130 13.43 -7.59 -7.93
CA MET A 130 13.00 -7.71 -6.54
C MET A 130 12.77 -6.34 -5.91
N ARG A 131 13.68 -5.39 -6.15
CA ARG A 131 13.56 -4.01 -5.68
C ARG A 131 12.29 -3.37 -6.21
N LEU A 132 12.03 -3.46 -7.52
CA LEU A 132 10.87 -2.84 -8.14
C LEU A 132 9.57 -3.40 -7.58
N ALA A 133 9.46 -4.73 -7.47
CA ALA A 133 8.29 -5.39 -6.91
C ALA A 133 8.02 -4.98 -5.46
N GLY A 134 9.07 -4.91 -4.64
CA GLY A 134 8.97 -4.46 -3.25
C GLY A 134 8.67 -2.96 -3.11
N SER A 135 9.31 -2.14 -3.93
CA SER A 135 9.09 -0.70 -4.00
C SER A 135 7.64 -0.39 -4.32
N ALA A 136 7.05 -1.10 -5.29
CA ALA A 136 5.63 -0.95 -5.62
C ALA A 136 4.71 -1.28 -4.42
N ARG A 137 4.98 -2.37 -3.69
CA ARG A 137 4.20 -2.74 -2.49
C ARG A 137 4.28 -1.65 -1.42
N MET A 138 5.48 -1.14 -1.13
CA MET A 138 5.68 -0.13 -0.09
C MET A 138 5.13 1.24 -0.50
N ALA A 139 5.23 1.61 -1.77
CA ALA A 139 4.60 2.82 -2.29
C ALA A 139 3.07 2.75 -2.17
N ALA A 140 2.46 1.60 -2.48
CA ALA A 140 1.02 1.39 -2.31
C ALA A 140 0.60 1.51 -0.83
N GLN A 141 1.37 0.92 0.09
CA GLN A 141 1.13 1.05 1.53
C GLN A 141 1.23 2.49 2.02
N GLN A 142 2.25 3.22 1.56
CA GLN A 142 2.42 4.64 1.88
C GLN A 142 1.24 5.48 1.36
N TYR A 143 0.78 5.20 0.14
CA TYR A 143 -0.37 5.89 -0.46
C TYR A 143 -1.67 5.61 0.32
N ALA A 144 -1.95 4.36 0.65
CA ALA A 144 -3.14 3.98 1.42
C ALA A 144 -3.17 4.67 2.79
N ARG A 145 -2.06 4.61 3.54
CA ARG A 145 -1.95 5.30 4.83
C ARG A 145 -2.15 6.81 4.73
N ARG A 146 -1.63 7.41 3.65
CA ARG A 146 -1.81 8.84 3.41
C ARG A 146 -3.28 9.19 3.19
N GLN A 147 -4.02 8.38 2.45
CA GLN A 147 -5.47 8.56 2.28
C GLN A 147 -6.22 8.44 3.61
N ASP A 148 -5.92 7.40 4.39
CA ASP A 148 -6.54 7.20 5.70
C ASP A 148 -6.27 8.37 6.64
N TYR A 149 -5.03 8.86 6.67
CA TYR A 149 -4.62 10.03 7.44
C TYR A 149 -5.37 11.29 7.01
N GLU A 150 -5.42 11.60 5.71
CA GLU A 150 -6.13 12.77 5.19
C GLU A 150 -7.62 12.72 5.53
N GLN A 151 -8.24 11.55 5.42
CA GLN A 151 -9.64 11.36 5.78
C GLN A 151 -9.88 11.55 7.28
N ALA A 152 -8.99 11.03 8.13
CA ALA A 152 -9.10 11.18 9.58
C ALA A 152 -8.93 12.64 10.01
N GLU A 153 -7.95 13.36 9.45
CA GLU A 153 -7.74 14.78 9.73
C GLU A 153 -8.89 15.65 9.22
N TRP A 154 -9.42 15.35 8.04
CA TRP A 154 -10.62 16.01 7.54
C TRP A 154 -11.83 15.78 8.46
N SER A 155 -12.07 14.55 8.89
CA SER A 155 -13.18 14.23 9.80
C SER A 155 -13.10 15.02 11.11
N LYS A 156 -11.90 15.17 11.69
CA LYS A 156 -11.68 16.00 12.88
C LYS A 156 -11.96 17.47 12.62
N ALA A 157 -11.43 18.01 11.53
CA ALA A 157 -11.64 19.41 11.15
C ALA A 157 -13.13 19.70 10.90
N GLN A 158 -13.80 18.82 10.16
CA GLN A 158 -15.24 18.89 9.89
C GLN A 158 -16.04 18.91 11.20
N ALA A 159 -15.75 18.02 12.15
CA ALA A 159 -16.46 17.99 13.42
C ALA A 159 -16.33 19.32 14.19
N ALA A 160 -15.11 19.88 14.25
CA ALA A 160 -14.87 21.16 14.91
C ALA A 160 -15.57 22.33 14.20
N GLU A 161 -15.54 22.37 12.86
CA GLU A 161 -16.19 23.43 12.09
C GLU A 161 -17.73 23.35 12.16
N LEU A 162 -18.31 22.14 12.17
CA LEU A 162 -19.76 21.96 12.35
C LEU A 162 -20.22 22.36 13.76
N ASP A 163 -19.44 22.05 14.78
CA ASP A 163 -19.70 22.50 16.15
C ASP A 163 -19.63 24.03 16.26
N ALA A 164 -18.66 24.65 15.59
CA ALA A 164 -18.56 26.11 15.50
C ALA A 164 -19.80 26.73 14.83
N ILE A 165 -20.34 26.12 13.76
CA ILE A 165 -21.61 26.58 13.15
C ILE A 165 -22.77 26.42 14.12
N ALA A 166 -22.88 25.28 14.80
CA ALA A 166 -23.96 25.00 15.74
C ALA A 166 -23.98 25.98 16.93
N GLN A 167 -22.81 26.48 17.34
CA GLN A 167 -22.66 27.45 18.43
C GLN A 167 -22.69 28.91 17.98
N SER A 168 -22.52 29.18 16.68
CA SER A 168 -22.55 30.54 16.12
C SER A 168 -23.96 31.12 16.09
N ASP A 169 -24.07 32.45 15.98
CA ASP A 169 -25.35 33.09 15.72
C ASP A 169 -25.83 32.71 14.30
N PRO A 170 -26.96 32.00 14.13
CA PRO A 170 -27.47 31.63 12.81
C PRO A 170 -27.86 32.82 11.91
N ASP A 171 -28.04 34.03 12.48
CA ASP A 171 -28.27 35.25 11.70
C ASP A 171 -26.95 35.91 11.23
N ASP A 172 -25.80 35.50 11.76
CA ASP A 172 -24.47 35.96 11.33
C ASP A 172 -23.98 35.17 10.10
N SER A 173 -24.54 35.54 8.96
CA SER A 173 -24.17 34.97 7.66
C SER A 173 -22.68 35.12 7.30
N ALA A 174 -21.99 36.12 7.85
CA ALA A 174 -20.57 36.33 7.56
C ALA A 174 -19.70 35.28 8.26
N THR A 175 -19.98 35.00 9.53
CA THR A 175 -19.30 33.94 10.28
C THR A 175 -19.59 32.56 9.68
N PHE A 176 -20.85 32.28 9.32
CA PHE A 176 -21.21 31.03 8.64
C PHE A 176 -20.43 30.84 7.33
N GLU A 177 -20.40 31.84 6.44
CA GLU A 177 -19.70 31.74 5.17
C GLU A 177 -18.18 31.63 5.34
N ALA A 178 -17.60 32.26 6.37
CA ALA A 178 -16.18 32.12 6.68
C ALA A 178 -15.83 30.67 7.06
N ILE A 179 -16.62 30.05 7.93
CA ILE A 179 -16.44 28.63 8.31
C ILE A 179 -16.65 27.73 7.10
N ARG A 180 -17.71 27.96 6.32
CA ARG A 180 -18.00 27.18 5.12
C ARG A 180 -16.87 27.22 4.09
N ARG A 181 -16.25 28.39 3.88
CA ARG A 181 -15.09 28.55 2.99
C ARG A 181 -13.85 27.85 3.53
N SER A 182 -13.57 27.96 4.83
CA SER A 182 -12.47 27.26 5.50
C SER A 182 -12.50 25.75 5.22
N GLY A 183 -13.68 25.13 5.35
CA GLY A 183 -13.83 23.70 5.07
C GLY A 183 -13.54 23.34 3.62
N PHE A 184 -13.98 24.14 2.64
CA PHE A 184 -13.63 23.92 1.23
C PHE A 184 -12.13 24.10 0.97
N ASP A 185 -11.48 25.09 1.59
CA ASP A 185 -10.04 25.32 1.47
C ASP A 185 -9.24 24.16 2.09
N PHE A 186 -9.75 23.51 3.12
CA PHE A 186 -9.18 22.28 3.67
C PHE A 186 -9.35 21.11 2.71
N ILE A 187 -10.58 20.87 2.24
CA ILE A 187 -10.91 19.77 1.32
C ILE A 187 -10.07 19.87 0.03
N ALA A 188 -9.86 21.08 -0.49
CA ALA A 188 -9.01 21.32 -1.66
C ALA A 188 -7.57 20.80 -1.51
N LYS A 189 -7.07 20.67 -0.28
CA LYS A 189 -5.72 20.14 0.02
C LYS A 189 -5.66 18.61 0.06
N MET A 190 -6.79 17.91 0.08
CA MET A 190 -6.83 16.45 0.01
C MET A 190 -6.25 15.97 -1.32
N GLY A 191 -5.40 14.94 -1.30
CA GLY A 191 -4.72 14.42 -2.48
C GLY A 191 -5.63 13.59 -3.39
N SER A 192 -6.55 12.82 -2.81
CA SER A 192 -7.46 11.95 -3.56
C SER A 192 -8.63 12.73 -4.19
N PRO A 193 -8.78 12.72 -5.53
CA PRO A 193 -9.89 13.40 -6.21
C PRO A 193 -11.27 12.87 -5.79
N VAL A 194 -11.40 11.55 -5.63
CA VAL A 194 -12.66 10.90 -5.23
C VAL A 194 -13.01 11.27 -3.78
N ALA A 195 -12.05 11.20 -2.86
CA ALA A 195 -12.29 11.57 -1.47
C ALA A 195 -12.64 13.06 -1.35
N ARG A 196 -11.98 13.91 -2.16
CA ARG A 196 -12.30 15.34 -2.24
C ARG A 196 -13.75 15.59 -2.66
N GLN A 197 -14.21 14.97 -3.74
CA GLN A 197 -15.60 15.14 -4.22
C GLN A 197 -16.64 14.69 -3.18
N LEU A 198 -16.39 13.56 -2.51
CA LEU A 198 -17.25 13.06 -1.44
C LEU A 198 -17.26 14.03 -0.25
N ALA A 199 -16.10 14.53 0.16
CA ALA A 199 -15.96 15.52 1.23
C ALA A 199 -16.66 16.84 0.88
N GLU A 200 -16.53 17.36 -0.33
CA GLU A 200 -17.21 18.58 -0.79
C GLU A 200 -18.73 18.44 -0.74
N THR A 201 -19.25 17.31 -1.20
CA THR A 201 -20.70 17.04 -1.21
C THR A 201 -21.23 16.91 0.21
N GLY A 202 -20.55 16.14 1.06
CA GLY A 202 -20.87 16.00 2.47
C GLY A 202 -20.79 17.33 3.21
N TRP A 203 -19.79 18.15 2.91
CA TRP A 203 -19.58 19.46 3.53
C TRP A 203 -20.74 20.42 3.25
N ARG A 204 -21.21 20.51 2.01
CA ARG A 204 -22.38 21.32 1.63
C ARG A 204 -23.63 20.92 2.42
N SER A 205 -23.89 19.62 2.51
CA SER A 205 -25.06 19.09 3.20
C SER A 205 -24.97 19.31 4.72
N ASN A 206 -23.83 18.98 5.32
CA ASN A 206 -23.65 19.02 6.77
C ASN A 206 -23.64 20.47 7.30
N THR A 207 -23.05 21.41 6.59
CA THR A 207 -23.07 22.84 6.98
C THR A 207 -24.48 23.42 6.94
N ALA A 208 -25.27 23.11 5.90
CA ALA A 208 -26.67 23.52 5.83
C ALA A 208 -27.50 22.92 6.97
N LYS A 209 -27.27 21.64 7.29
CA LYS A 209 -27.92 20.97 8.42
C LYS A 209 -27.54 21.60 9.77
N ALA A 210 -26.26 21.88 9.99
CA ALA A 210 -25.79 22.51 11.22
C ALA A 210 -26.38 23.92 11.40
N LEU A 211 -26.47 24.71 10.34
CA LEU A 211 -27.13 26.02 10.37
C LEU A 211 -28.61 25.90 10.72
N ALA A 212 -29.33 24.96 10.11
CA ALA A 212 -30.75 24.72 10.42
C ALA A 212 -30.95 24.29 11.88
N GLN A 213 -30.05 23.48 12.43
CA GLN A 213 -30.06 23.09 13.84
C GLN A 213 -29.79 24.29 14.77
N ALA A 214 -28.85 25.17 14.41
CA ALA A 214 -28.60 26.41 15.15
C ALA A 214 -29.82 27.34 15.14
N MET A 215 -30.49 27.49 13.99
CA MET A 215 -31.75 28.25 13.88
C MET A 215 -32.85 27.69 14.78
N LEU A 216 -33.04 26.36 14.78
CA LEU A 216 -34.01 25.68 15.64
C LEU A 216 -33.68 25.84 17.13
N ALA A 217 -32.40 25.80 17.50
CA ALA A 217 -31.95 25.99 18.87
C ALA A 217 -32.16 27.44 19.36
N LYS A 218 -31.95 28.44 18.49
CA LYS A 218 -32.14 29.86 18.81
C LYS A 218 -33.61 30.23 18.95
N ASP A 219 -34.45 29.80 18.00
CA ASP A 219 -35.88 30.10 17.99
C ASP A 219 -36.72 28.89 17.54
N PRO A 220 -37.09 28.00 18.49
CA PRO A 220 -37.84 26.80 18.17
C PRO A 220 -39.26 27.09 17.67
N ARG A 221 -39.84 28.25 17.97
CA ARG A 221 -41.18 28.62 17.47
C ARG A 221 -41.12 29.05 16.02
N ARG A 222 -40.13 29.88 15.66
CA ARG A 222 -39.92 30.30 14.28
C ARG A 222 -39.53 29.12 13.38
N ALA A 223 -38.79 28.15 13.92
CA ALA A 223 -38.50 26.91 13.21
C ALA A 223 -39.73 26.00 13.04
N ALA A 224 -40.61 25.91 14.05
CA ALA A 224 -41.90 25.21 13.94
C ALA A 224 -42.80 25.85 12.87
N GLU A 225 -42.86 27.19 12.82
CA GLU A 225 -43.58 27.94 11.78
C GLU A 225 -43.00 27.69 10.38
N MET A 226 -41.68 27.59 10.22
CA MET A 226 -41.03 27.23 8.94
C MET A 226 -41.23 25.75 8.54
N LEU A 227 -41.43 24.85 9.51
CA LEU A 227 -41.79 23.44 9.29
C LEU A 227 -43.30 23.20 9.16
N GLY A 228 -44.12 24.25 9.22
CA GLY A 228 -45.57 24.18 9.01
C GLY A 228 -46.38 23.76 10.24
N THR A 229 -45.77 23.68 11.43
CA THR A 229 -46.51 23.53 12.69
C THR A 229 -46.81 24.90 13.27
N ALA A 230 -47.95 25.46 12.86
CA ALA A 230 -48.48 26.69 13.45
C ALA A 230 -48.63 26.53 14.98
N PRO A 231 -48.38 27.58 15.78
CA PRO A 231 -48.68 27.52 17.20
C PRO A 231 -50.18 27.30 17.39
N ALA A 232 -50.56 26.30 18.19
CA ALA A 232 -51.93 26.11 18.62
C ALA A 232 -52.41 27.41 19.28
N ALA A 233 -53.26 28.15 18.55
CA ALA A 233 -53.92 29.32 19.07
C ALA A 233 -54.72 28.93 20.32
N GLN A 234 -54.66 29.80 21.31
CA GLN A 234 -55.30 29.67 22.61
C GLN A 234 -56.74 29.15 22.49
N ALA A 235 -57.03 28.16 23.32
CA ALA A 235 -58.33 27.53 23.47
C ALA A 235 -59.45 28.57 23.64
N GLY A 236 -60.28 28.69 22.61
CA GLY A 236 -61.69 28.99 22.73
C GLY A 236 -62.45 27.68 22.54
N ASP A 237 -63.26 27.36 23.53
CA ASP A 237 -64.03 26.13 23.73
C ASP A 237 -64.58 25.46 22.45
N GLY A 238 -64.36 24.15 22.34
CA GLY A 238 -64.90 23.34 21.24
C GLY A 238 -64.46 21.87 21.26
N GLU A 239 -65.01 21.13 22.23
CA GLU A 239 -65.38 19.71 22.17
C GLU A 239 -64.39 18.66 21.58
N THR A 240 -63.98 17.75 22.46
CA THR A 240 -63.22 16.55 22.15
C THR A 240 -64.06 15.53 21.38
N THR A 241 -63.62 15.07 20.20
CA THR A 241 -63.95 13.73 19.70
C THR A 241 -62.82 13.15 18.85
N GLY A 242 -62.37 11.95 19.24
CA GLY A 242 -61.98 10.88 18.32
C GLY A 242 -60.59 10.92 17.69
N ALA A 243 -59.68 10.14 18.24
CA ALA A 243 -58.56 9.56 17.51
C ALA A 243 -59.07 8.51 16.51
N ASP A 244 -58.55 8.48 15.28
CA ASP A 244 -57.96 7.26 14.72
C ASP A 244 -57.07 7.56 13.49
N GLY A 245 -56.05 6.74 13.30
CA GLY A 245 -54.86 7.04 12.51
C GLY A 245 -55.03 7.03 10.98
N THR A 246 -54.01 7.55 10.30
CA THR A 246 -53.72 7.25 8.89
C THR A 246 -52.25 7.55 8.56
N ASP A 247 -51.51 6.45 8.40
CA ASP A 247 -50.53 6.18 7.35
C ASP A 247 -49.47 7.24 6.99
N LEU A 248 -48.25 7.06 7.51
CA LEU A 248 -47.03 7.69 6.99
C LEU A 248 -46.48 6.85 5.83
N SER A 249 -47.17 6.90 4.70
CA SER A 249 -46.64 6.46 3.40
C SER A 249 -46.89 7.56 2.38
N ALA A 250 -45.99 8.55 2.35
CA ALA A 250 -45.92 9.52 1.27
C ALA A 250 -44.53 9.43 0.62
N GLU A 251 -44.52 8.83 -0.57
CA GLU A 251 -43.41 8.86 -1.53
C GLU A 251 -42.91 10.30 -1.73
N ASN A 252 -41.59 10.48 -1.64
CA ASN A 252 -40.92 11.71 -2.00
C ASN A 252 -40.66 11.72 -3.52
N PRO A 253 -41.28 12.60 -4.33
CA PRO A 253 -41.11 12.60 -5.78
C PRO A 253 -39.89 13.39 -6.27
N ASN A 254 -38.98 13.85 -5.40
CA ASN A 254 -37.79 14.59 -5.81
C ASN A 254 -36.48 13.90 -5.40
N GLY A 255 -36.21 12.75 -6.02
CA GLY A 255 -34.84 12.28 -6.21
C GLY A 255 -34.28 12.87 -7.50
N PRO A 256 -33.11 13.53 -7.51
CA PRO A 256 -32.47 13.87 -8.78
C PRO A 256 -32.15 12.55 -9.51
N ALA A 257 -32.72 12.42 -10.70
CA ALA A 257 -32.48 11.32 -11.61
C ALA A 257 -30.98 11.08 -11.74
N SER A 258 -30.57 9.87 -11.34
CA SER A 258 -29.21 9.38 -11.49
C SER A 258 -28.87 9.31 -12.97
N GLY A 259 -27.94 10.16 -13.37
CA GLY A 259 -27.38 10.24 -14.70
C GLY A 259 -26.04 10.95 -14.63
N ASP A 260 -25.21 10.60 -13.64
CA ASP A 260 -23.78 10.95 -13.69
C ASP A 260 -23.03 9.67 -14.05
N ASP A 261 -22.76 9.53 -15.35
CA ASP A 261 -22.09 8.41 -16.04
C ASP A 261 -20.59 8.29 -15.66
N ARG A 262 -20.23 8.77 -14.47
CA ARG A 262 -18.85 8.88 -13.95
C ARG A 262 -18.44 7.72 -13.05
N LEU A 263 -19.39 6.84 -12.70
CA LEU A 263 -19.12 5.59 -11.99
C LEU A 263 -18.62 4.48 -12.93
N ALA A 264 -18.74 4.67 -14.25
CA ALA A 264 -18.29 3.70 -15.25
C ALA A 264 -16.75 3.60 -15.35
N ASP A 265 -16.03 4.65 -14.98
CA ASP A 265 -14.56 4.75 -15.09
C ASP A 265 -13.80 4.39 -13.79
N LEU A 266 -14.52 3.93 -12.76
CA LEU A 266 -13.90 3.55 -11.48
C LEU A 266 -13.11 2.24 -11.61
N THR A 267 -11.84 2.31 -11.22
CA THR A 267 -10.99 1.12 -11.11
C THR A 267 -11.55 0.18 -10.04
N PRO A 268 -11.26 -1.14 -10.10
CA PRO A 268 -11.74 -2.09 -9.10
C PRO A 268 -11.39 -1.69 -7.65
N ASP A 269 -10.25 -1.04 -7.44
CA ASP A 269 -9.79 -0.58 -6.12
C ASP A 269 -10.64 0.58 -5.59
N ASP A 270 -11.07 1.51 -6.45
CA ASP A 270 -11.95 2.62 -6.07
C ASP A 270 -13.33 2.12 -5.63
N ARG A 271 -13.81 1.01 -6.23
CA ARG A 271 -15.08 0.38 -5.87
C ARG A 271 -14.99 -0.32 -4.51
N VAL A 272 -13.85 -0.94 -4.20
CA VAL A 272 -13.59 -1.57 -2.89
C VAL A 272 -13.47 -0.52 -1.78
N ALA A 273 -12.85 0.63 -2.08
CA ALA A 273 -12.81 1.77 -1.16
C ALA A 273 -14.21 2.33 -0.88
N LEU A 274 -15.05 2.44 -1.91
CA LEU A 274 -16.46 2.86 -1.77
C LEU A 274 -17.28 1.90 -0.90
N ALA A 275 -17.10 0.59 -1.10
CA ALA A 275 -17.80 -0.44 -0.33
C ALA A 275 -17.38 -0.46 1.14
N ARG A 276 -16.11 -0.16 1.44
CA ARG A 276 -15.65 0.02 2.83
C ARG A 276 -16.20 1.30 3.47
N LEU A 277 -16.31 2.40 2.72
CA LEU A 277 -16.89 3.65 3.22
C LEU A 277 -18.39 3.52 3.54
N ALA A 278 -19.13 2.78 2.72
CA ALA A 278 -20.56 2.53 2.93
C ALA A 278 -20.85 1.55 4.09
N GLY A 279 -19.86 0.75 4.51
CA GLY A 279 -20.01 -0.28 5.55
C GLY A 279 -19.71 0.15 6.98
N VAL A 280 -19.29 1.40 7.24
CA VAL A 280 -18.89 1.84 8.61
C VAL A 280 -20.05 2.43 9.42
N SER A 281 -21.23 2.65 8.83
CA SER A 281 -22.45 2.98 9.60
C SER A 281 -23.22 1.72 9.97
N MET A 282 -22.73 0.94 10.94
CA MET A 282 -23.53 0.09 11.83
C MET A 282 -22.59 -0.59 12.83
N THR A 283 -22.46 -0.02 14.03
CA THR A 283 -22.38 -0.66 15.37
C THR A 283 -21.54 0.17 16.33
N GLN A 284 -22.21 0.81 17.29
CA GLN A 284 -22.09 0.52 18.73
C GLN A 284 -23.01 1.49 19.50
N ASN A 285 -24.15 0.94 19.95
CA ASN A 285 -24.74 1.30 21.24
C ASN A 285 -24.00 0.51 22.32
#